data_AF-A0A838UD82-F1
#
_entry.id   AF-A0A838UD82-F1
#
_cell.length_a   1.000
_cell.length_b   1.000
_cell.length_c   1.000
_cell.angle_alpha   90.00
_cell.angle_beta   90.00
_cell.angle_gamma   90.00
#
_symmetry.space_group_name_H-M   'P 1'
#
loop_
_entity.id
_entity.type
_entity.pdbx_description
1 polymer ?
#
loop_
_entity_poly.entity_id
_entity_poly.type
_entity_poly.pdbx_seq_one_letter_code
_entity_poly.pdbx_strand_id
1 'polypeptide(L)'
;MPMSAHAALVVTEIMYNPAGANTGRQWVEVTNTGTDSIDLAAKNVRLFDAGGNHLIKSDGSSSALLSIGATAVIAQDPTLFRADWPNYTGALLKSSFSLTSAGIVGFAHTDGTTLTNVSYSSDQGAANDGNSLQQPKGKPEGSFIAGTPTPGSYPTAPPAPIPAKVKPSPSKSSSTSRVTASSAKSPSKKSSQSTTRSSSSAYDSGTVAPAATANAATAGALSWPFAIPTFAAPSATFISELATSVWFAVCAALVSFSSFSLLVIQRHYKT
;
A
#
# COMPACT_ATOMS: atom_id res chain seq x y z
N MET A 1 24.04 15.75 28.48
CA MET A 1 23.33 14.92 27.50
C MET A 1 22.68 15.84 26.48
N PRO A 2 22.76 15.59 25.16
CA PRO A 2 21.83 16.21 24.23
C PRO A 2 20.43 15.64 24.50
N MET A 3 19.42 16.51 24.61
CA MET A 3 18.04 16.08 24.47
C MET A 3 17.70 16.09 22.98
N SER A 4 17.37 14.93 22.41
CA SER A 4 16.59 14.93 21.17
C SER A 4 15.24 15.55 21.49
N ALA A 5 14.84 16.58 20.73
CA ALA A 5 13.47 17.06 20.79
C ALA A 5 12.55 15.90 20.37
N HIS A 6 11.70 15.43 21.29
CA HIS A 6 10.80 14.33 20.97
C HIS A 6 9.64 14.89 20.16
N ALA A 7 9.46 14.38 18.93
CA ALA A 7 8.31 14.74 18.13
C ALA A 7 7.02 14.30 18.84
N ALA A 8 6.00 15.16 18.83
CA ALA A 8 4.70 14.85 19.43
C ALA A 8 3.94 13.77 18.64
N LEU A 9 4.31 13.58 17.37
CA LEU A 9 3.89 12.51 16.49
C LEU A 9 5.12 11.73 16.04
N VAL A 10 5.03 10.41 15.91
CA VAL A 10 6.04 9.58 15.23
C VAL A 10 5.36 8.82 14.10
N VAL A 11 5.94 8.87 12.90
CA VAL A 11 5.51 8.01 11.78
C VAL A 11 5.96 6.58 12.09
N THR A 12 5.00 5.70 12.38
CA THR A 12 5.27 4.35 12.91
C THR A 12 5.33 3.27 11.86
N GLU A 13 4.54 3.39 10.78
CA GLU A 13 4.50 2.40 9.70
C GLU A 13 4.22 3.06 8.34
N ILE A 14 4.88 2.59 7.27
CA ILE A 14 4.73 3.10 5.91
C ILE A 14 4.51 1.95 4.92
N MET A 15 3.36 1.98 4.24
CA MET A 15 3.01 1.10 3.12
C MET A 15 3.10 1.90 1.81
N TYR A 16 4.31 2.03 1.25
CA TYR A 16 4.55 2.83 0.04
C TYR A 16 4.35 2.04 -1.27
N ASN A 17 4.52 0.71 -1.26
CA ASN A 17 4.42 -0.13 -2.45
C ASN A 17 3.73 -1.47 -2.13
N PRO A 18 2.41 -1.46 -1.86
CA PRO A 18 1.64 -2.66 -1.52
C PRO A 18 1.66 -3.69 -2.66
N ALA A 19 1.55 -4.97 -2.31
CA ALA A 19 1.67 -6.05 -3.29
C ALA A 19 0.56 -6.07 -4.35
N GLY A 20 0.97 -6.23 -5.61
CA GLY A 20 0.08 -6.37 -6.76
C GLY A 20 -0.31 -5.04 -7.42
N ALA A 21 -1.10 -5.11 -8.50
CA ALA A 21 -1.47 -3.95 -9.32
C ALA A 21 -2.56 -3.04 -8.69
N ASN A 22 -2.56 -2.92 -7.36
CA ASN A 22 -3.64 -2.32 -6.59
C ASN A 22 -3.35 -0.85 -6.26
N THR A 23 -3.88 0.08 -7.06
CA THR A 23 -3.91 1.51 -6.71
C THR A 23 -4.77 1.77 -5.48
N GLY A 24 -4.51 2.87 -4.75
CA GLY A 24 -5.31 3.28 -3.59
C GLY A 24 -5.05 2.53 -2.28
N ARG A 25 -4.14 1.55 -2.27
CA ARG A 25 -3.77 0.75 -1.08
C ARG A 25 -2.55 1.28 -0.30
N GLN A 26 -1.99 2.45 -0.65
CA GLN A 26 -0.94 3.04 0.18
C GLN A 26 -1.52 3.63 1.47
N TRP A 27 -0.78 3.52 2.57
CA TRP A 27 -1.15 4.05 3.87
C TRP A 27 0.08 4.36 4.73
N VAL A 28 -0.12 5.24 5.71
CA VAL A 28 0.89 5.69 6.68
C VAL A 28 0.26 5.63 8.06
N GLU A 29 0.94 5.02 9.03
CA GLU A 29 0.56 5.11 10.43
C GLU A 29 1.35 6.21 11.15
N VAL A 30 0.66 6.91 12.06
CA VAL A 30 1.27 7.83 13.01
C VAL A 30 0.80 7.50 14.42
N THR A 31 1.71 7.59 15.39
CA THR A 31 1.41 7.48 16.82
C THR A 31 1.64 8.80 17.53
N ASN A 32 0.73 9.19 18.41
CA ASN A 32 0.95 10.33 19.31
C ASN A 32 1.87 9.92 20.47
N THR A 33 3.05 10.52 20.53
CA THR A 33 4.07 10.32 21.59
C THR A 33 4.31 11.58 22.43
N GLY A 34 3.53 12.64 22.19
CA GLY A 34 3.57 13.88 22.96
C GLY A 34 2.83 13.80 24.30
N THR A 35 2.62 14.98 24.91
CA THR A 35 1.97 15.17 26.21
C THR A 35 0.46 15.43 26.14
N ASP A 36 -0.09 15.65 24.94
CA ASP A 36 -1.41 16.22 24.71
C ASP A 36 -2.10 15.53 23.52
N SER A 37 -3.42 15.60 23.41
CA SER A 37 -4.17 15.04 22.27
C SER A 37 -4.08 15.92 21.02
N ILE A 38 -3.98 15.30 19.84
CA ILE A 38 -3.78 15.98 18.55
C ILE A 38 -4.92 15.63 17.60
N ASP A 39 -5.69 16.62 17.12
CA ASP A 39 -6.65 16.41 16.04
C ASP A 39 -5.94 16.42 14.68
N LEU A 40 -5.81 15.25 14.06
CA LEU A 40 -5.17 15.07 12.76
C LEU A 40 -6.01 15.59 11.58
N ALA A 41 -7.33 15.80 11.76
CA ALA A 41 -8.21 16.39 10.75
C ALA A 41 -8.45 17.89 10.98
N ALA A 42 -7.76 18.51 11.94
CA ALA A 42 -7.83 19.93 12.19
C ALA A 42 -7.46 20.75 10.95
N LYS A 43 -8.13 21.88 10.74
CA LYS A 43 -7.96 22.71 9.52
C LYS A 43 -6.52 23.16 9.26
N ASN A 44 -5.69 23.24 10.29
CA ASN A 44 -4.28 23.60 10.24
C ASN A 44 -3.30 22.42 10.14
N VAL A 45 -3.73 21.14 10.14
CA VAL A 45 -2.82 19.98 10.05
C VAL A 45 -2.81 19.40 8.64
N ARG A 46 -1.63 19.04 8.11
CA ARG A 46 -1.43 18.39 6.81
C ARG A 46 -0.54 17.17 6.96
N LEU A 47 -0.83 16.13 6.18
CA LEU A 47 0.17 15.13 5.81
C LEU A 47 0.90 15.68 4.59
N PHE A 48 2.21 15.50 4.48
CA PHE A 48 2.97 15.88 3.29
C PHE A 48 3.88 14.76 2.78
N ASP A 49 4.11 14.76 1.48
CA ASP A 49 5.04 13.89 0.76
C ASP A 49 5.81 14.68 -0.30
N ALA A 50 6.52 14.00 -1.21
CA ALA A 50 7.24 14.63 -2.32
C ALA A 50 6.34 15.37 -3.33
N GLY A 51 5.02 15.10 -3.34
CA GLY A 51 4.01 15.81 -4.12
C GLY A 51 3.43 17.05 -3.43
N GLY A 52 3.76 17.29 -2.15
CA GLY A 52 3.36 18.49 -1.41
C GLY A 52 2.42 18.20 -0.23
N ASN A 53 1.56 19.17 0.10
CA ASN A 53 0.70 19.15 1.28
C ASN A 53 -0.72 18.62 0.97
N HIS A 54 -1.17 17.63 1.75
CA HIS A 54 -2.44 16.93 1.57
C HIS A 54 -3.40 17.16 2.73
N LEU A 55 -4.70 17.23 2.42
CA LEU A 55 -5.77 17.34 3.41
C LEU A 55 -6.09 15.97 4.03
N ILE A 56 -5.97 15.88 5.35
CA ILE A 56 -6.46 14.74 6.14
C ILE A 56 -7.95 14.95 6.43
N LYS A 57 -8.73 13.87 6.39
CA LYS A 57 -10.16 13.84 6.73
C LYS A 57 -10.48 12.57 7.51
N SER A 58 -11.45 12.61 8.43
CA SER A 58 -12.05 11.38 8.97
C SER A 58 -12.73 10.59 7.83
N ASP A 59 -12.71 9.26 7.94
CA ASP A 59 -13.48 8.36 7.08
C ASP A 59 -14.98 8.33 7.41
N GLY A 60 -15.38 8.95 8.51
CA GLY A 60 -16.74 8.91 9.07
C GLY A 60 -16.99 7.75 10.04
N SER A 61 -16.10 6.76 10.09
CA SER A 61 -16.15 5.62 11.02
C SER A 61 -15.44 5.91 12.34
N SER A 62 -14.53 6.89 12.37
CA SER A 62 -13.59 7.09 13.48
C SER A 62 -13.23 8.55 13.77
N SER A 63 -12.82 8.81 15.03
CA SER A 63 -12.36 10.13 15.47
C SER A 63 -10.96 10.43 14.96
N ALA A 64 -10.71 11.69 14.56
CA ALA A 64 -9.38 12.18 14.21
C ALA A 64 -8.61 12.76 15.42
N LEU A 65 -9.25 12.90 16.58
CA LEU A 65 -8.61 13.33 17.83
C LEU A 65 -7.79 12.17 18.42
N LEU A 66 -6.48 12.23 18.22
CA LEU A 66 -5.54 11.19 18.61
C LEU A 66 -5.02 11.45 20.04
N SER A 67 -5.51 10.67 20.99
CA SER A 67 -5.04 10.67 22.39
C SER A 67 -3.57 10.25 22.52
N ILE A 68 -2.95 10.61 23.64
CA ILE A 68 -1.58 10.22 23.99
C ILE A 68 -1.41 8.69 23.90
N GLY A 69 -0.39 8.23 23.19
CA GLY A 69 -0.08 6.82 22.98
C GLY A 69 -0.97 6.08 21.97
N ALA A 70 -1.98 6.74 21.39
CA ALA A 70 -2.87 6.12 20.40
C ALA A 70 -2.30 6.22 18.97
N THR A 71 -2.73 5.29 18.11
CA THR A 71 -2.30 5.13 16.72
C THR A 71 -3.42 5.51 15.74
N ALA A 72 -3.05 6.11 14.60
CA ALA A 72 -3.96 6.44 13.51
C ALA A 72 -3.35 6.05 12.16
N VAL A 73 -4.13 5.39 11.30
CA VAL A 73 -3.77 5.07 9.92
C VAL A 73 -4.40 6.09 8.98
N ILE A 74 -3.56 6.74 8.17
CA ILE A 74 -3.96 7.63 7.09
C ILE A 74 -3.81 6.87 5.77
N ALA A 75 -4.93 6.50 5.15
CA ALA A 75 -4.98 5.71 3.92
C ALA A 75 -5.33 6.56 2.69
N GLN A 76 -4.85 6.16 1.51
CA GLN A 76 -5.33 6.66 0.22
C GLN A 76 -6.83 6.36 0.06
N ASP A 77 -7.22 5.09 0.25
CA ASP A 77 -8.61 4.67 0.31
C ASP A 77 -8.92 3.84 1.57
N PRO A 78 -9.61 4.44 2.57
CA PRO A 78 -10.13 3.71 3.73
C PRO A 78 -10.96 2.48 3.37
N THR A 79 -11.65 2.47 2.22
CA THR A 79 -12.50 1.35 1.78
C THR A 79 -11.64 0.13 1.40
N LEU A 80 -10.57 0.36 0.64
CA LEU A 80 -9.63 -0.70 0.25
C LEU A 80 -8.79 -1.15 1.44
N PHE A 81 -8.34 -0.21 2.28
CA PHE A 81 -7.67 -0.52 3.53
C PHE A 81 -8.54 -1.38 4.45
N ARG A 82 -9.84 -1.05 4.61
CA ARG A 82 -10.80 -1.82 5.41
C ARG A 82 -11.05 -3.23 4.85
N ALA A 83 -10.95 -3.42 3.54
CA ALA A 83 -11.07 -4.73 2.90
C ALA A 83 -9.85 -5.63 3.16
N ASP A 84 -8.65 -5.06 3.28
CA ASP A 84 -7.43 -5.80 3.63
C ASP A 84 -7.30 -6.02 5.15
N TRP A 85 -7.74 -5.04 5.95
CA TRP A 85 -7.62 -4.99 7.40
C TRP A 85 -9.00 -4.87 8.09
N PRO A 86 -9.91 -5.85 7.92
CA PRO A 86 -11.27 -5.78 8.47
C PRO A 86 -11.30 -5.64 9.99
N ASN A 87 -10.29 -6.22 10.67
CA ASN A 87 -10.16 -6.23 12.12
C ASN A 87 -9.51 -4.96 12.71
N TYR A 88 -9.15 -3.95 11.89
CA TYR A 88 -8.52 -2.72 12.39
C TYR A 88 -9.52 -1.85 13.17
N THR A 89 -9.27 -1.61 14.46
CA THR A 89 -10.16 -0.84 15.35
C THR A 89 -9.66 0.56 15.71
N GLY A 90 -8.51 0.98 15.17
CA GLY A 90 -7.94 2.32 15.41
C GLY A 90 -8.58 3.43 14.58
N ALA A 91 -8.01 4.64 14.66
CA ALA A 91 -8.46 5.80 13.89
C ALA A 91 -8.07 5.68 12.41
N LEU A 92 -9.05 5.58 11.52
CA LEU A 92 -8.86 5.46 10.07
C LEU A 92 -9.20 6.78 9.37
N LEU A 93 -8.21 7.40 8.76
CA LEU A 93 -8.32 8.71 8.12
C LEU A 93 -8.02 8.60 6.61
N LYS A 94 -8.58 9.50 5.81
CA LYS A 94 -8.33 9.61 4.37
C LYS A 94 -7.41 10.79 4.08
N SER A 95 -6.46 10.60 3.16
CA SER A 95 -5.67 11.68 2.56
C SER A 95 -5.32 11.34 1.10
N SER A 96 -5.05 12.35 0.27
CA SER A 96 -4.86 12.23 -1.19
C SER A 96 -3.40 12.18 -1.65
N PHE A 97 -2.53 11.60 -0.82
CA PHE A 97 -1.09 11.51 -1.03
C PHE A 97 -0.70 10.39 -2.02
N SER A 98 0.56 10.36 -2.46
CA SER A 98 1.10 9.31 -3.33
C SER A 98 2.58 9.06 -3.03
N LEU A 99 2.86 7.99 -2.28
CA LEU A 99 4.22 7.59 -1.93
C LEU A 99 4.96 7.01 -3.16
N THR A 100 6.25 7.31 -3.24
CA THR A 100 7.20 6.83 -4.25
C THR A 100 8.04 5.69 -3.69
N SER A 101 8.94 5.09 -4.48
CA SER A 101 9.84 4.03 -3.97
C SER A 101 10.88 4.54 -2.95
N ALA A 102 11.13 5.84 -2.94
CA ALA A 102 11.89 6.55 -1.91
C ALA A 102 11.38 7.99 -1.81
N GLY A 103 11.54 8.63 -0.65
CA GLY A 103 11.10 10.01 -0.45
C GLY A 103 11.11 10.46 1.00
N ILE A 104 10.35 11.51 1.28
CA ILE A 104 10.02 11.97 2.63
C ILE A 104 8.49 11.85 2.80
N VAL A 105 8.06 11.49 4.01
CA VAL A 105 6.66 11.65 4.44
C VAL A 105 6.65 12.28 5.83
N GLY A 106 5.63 13.07 6.14
CA GLY A 106 5.54 13.74 7.43
C GLY A 106 4.20 14.43 7.68
N PHE A 107 4.13 15.10 8.82
CA PHE A 107 2.99 15.92 9.25
C PHE A 107 3.48 17.32 9.60
N ALA A 108 2.73 18.34 9.21
CA ALA A 108 3.06 19.74 9.47
C ALA A 108 1.80 20.58 9.71
N HIS A 109 1.99 21.73 10.35
CA HIS A 109 1.00 22.79 10.39
C HIS A 109 1.03 23.63 9.11
N THR A 110 -0.11 24.26 8.78
CA THR A 110 -0.28 25.13 7.60
C THR A 110 0.55 26.41 7.62
N ASP A 111 1.17 26.74 8.75
CA ASP A 111 2.16 27.83 8.89
C ASP A 111 3.60 27.39 8.52
N GLY A 112 3.82 26.10 8.25
CA GLY A 112 5.13 25.52 7.94
C GLY A 112 5.80 24.81 9.12
N THR A 113 5.20 24.80 10.32
CA THR A 113 5.77 24.11 11.49
C THR A 113 5.64 22.59 11.35
N THR A 114 6.75 21.90 11.10
CA THR A 114 6.80 20.42 11.07
C THR A 114 6.47 19.82 12.44
N LEU A 115 5.52 18.87 12.48
CA LEU A 115 5.20 18.06 13.65
C LEU A 115 6.10 16.81 13.74
N THR A 116 6.35 16.17 12.60
CA THR A 116 7.30 15.06 12.40
C THR A 116 7.55 14.88 10.91
N ASN A 117 8.74 14.39 10.53
CA ASN A 117 9.01 13.93 9.18
C ASN A 117 10.10 12.87 9.14
N VAL A 118 9.99 11.94 8.20
CA VAL A 118 10.90 10.81 8.04
C VAL A 118 11.26 10.62 6.57
N SER A 119 12.52 10.32 6.30
CA SER A 119 12.97 9.82 5.00
C SER A 119 12.82 8.29 4.95
N TYR A 120 12.47 7.77 3.78
CA TYR A 120 12.39 6.33 3.53
C TYR A 120 12.90 5.97 2.12
N SER A 121 13.39 4.74 1.94
CA SER A 121 13.78 4.19 0.65
C SER A 121 13.45 2.70 0.55
N SER A 122 13.19 2.21 -0.67
CA SER A 122 13.02 0.79 -0.98
C SER A 122 14.24 -0.08 -0.65
N ASP A 123 15.41 0.53 -0.44
CA ASP A 123 16.60 -0.14 0.09
C ASP A 123 16.40 -0.67 1.53
N GLN A 124 15.39 -0.16 2.25
CA GLN A 124 14.96 -0.62 3.57
C GLN A 124 13.94 -1.79 3.49
N GLY A 125 13.52 -2.19 2.28
CA GLY A 125 12.57 -3.29 2.01
C GLY A 125 11.15 -2.82 1.66
N ALA A 126 10.16 -3.70 1.87
CA ALA A 126 8.73 -3.43 1.65
C ALA A 126 8.32 -3.03 0.20
N ALA A 127 9.01 -3.59 -0.79
CA ALA A 127 8.90 -3.22 -2.20
C ALA A 127 8.02 -4.22 -3.00
N ASN A 128 6.70 -4.04 -3.01
CA ASN A 128 5.75 -4.92 -3.75
C ASN A 128 5.85 -6.41 -3.32
N ASP A 129 6.25 -6.64 -2.07
CA ASP A 129 6.39 -7.95 -1.41
C ASP A 129 5.26 -8.24 -0.42
N GLY A 130 4.51 -7.21 -0.01
CA GLY A 130 3.42 -7.27 0.97
C GLY A 130 3.85 -6.87 2.38
N ASN A 131 5.13 -6.53 2.59
CA ASN A 131 5.64 -5.99 3.84
C ASN A 131 5.43 -4.47 3.91
N SER A 132 5.66 -3.91 5.09
CA SER A 132 5.66 -2.47 5.39
C SER A 132 7.01 -2.05 5.96
N LEU A 133 7.39 -0.77 5.85
CA LEU A 133 8.49 -0.21 6.64
C LEU A 133 7.99 0.20 8.01
N GLN A 134 8.52 -0.37 9.09
CA GLN A 134 8.12 -0.09 10.47
C GLN A 134 9.24 0.57 11.28
N GLN A 135 8.92 1.65 11.98
CA GLN A 135 9.79 2.33 12.92
C GLN A 135 9.71 1.61 14.28
N PRO A 136 10.78 0.96 14.78
CA PRO A 136 10.68 0.24 16.06
C PRO A 136 10.71 1.22 17.25
N LYS A 137 9.81 1.04 18.21
CA LYS A 137 9.69 1.90 19.40
C LYS A 137 10.99 1.91 20.20
N GLY A 138 11.54 3.10 20.43
CA GLY A 138 12.81 3.31 21.12
C GLY A 138 14.06 3.19 20.23
N LYS A 139 13.90 3.18 18.90
CA LYS A 139 15.00 3.43 17.93
C LYS A 139 14.93 4.88 17.42
N PRO A 140 16.04 5.44 16.88
CA PRO A 140 16.01 6.75 16.23
C PRO A 140 15.00 6.78 15.08
N GLU A 141 14.30 7.90 14.89
CA GLU A 141 13.34 8.08 13.79
C GLU A 141 14.02 7.91 12.42
N GLY A 142 13.30 7.29 11.46
CA GLY A 142 13.85 6.89 10.16
C GLY A 142 14.62 5.55 10.17
N SER A 143 14.81 4.91 11.34
CA SER A 143 15.46 3.59 11.46
C SER A 143 14.50 2.45 11.08
N PHE A 144 13.88 2.54 9.92
CA PHE A 144 12.89 1.58 9.44
C PHE A 144 13.48 0.19 9.25
N ILE A 145 12.68 -0.81 9.62
CA ILE A 145 12.91 -2.23 9.36
C ILE A 145 11.66 -2.75 8.63
N ALA A 146 11.84 -3.45 7.51
CA ALA A 146 10.71 -4.12 6.85
C ALA A 146 10.16 -5.27 7.71
N GLY A 147 8.83 -5.45 7.70
CA GLY A 147 8.16 -6.53 8.43
C GLY A 147 6.75 -6.80 7.90
N THR A 148 6.11 -7.85 8.42
CA THR A 148 4.67 -8.09 8.16
C THR A 148 3.87 -6.88 8.67
N PRO A 149 2.92 -6.30 7.91
CA PRO A 149 2.31 -5.05 8.34
C PRO A 149 1.47 -5.18 9.63
N THR A 150 1.51 -4.16 10.48
CA THR A 150 0.94 -4.17 11.84
C THR A 150 0.01 -2.99 12.18
N PRO A 151 -0.93 -2.59 11.28
CA PRO A 151 -1.76 -1.42 11.51
C PRO A 151 -2.52 -1.50 12.84
N GLY A 152 -2.37 -0.46 13.65
CA GLY A 152 -2.88 -0.33 15.02
C GLY A 152 -1.79 -0.47 16.09
N SER A 153 -0.56 -0.84 15.71
CA SER A 153 0.48 -1.29 16.66
C SER A 153 1.81 -0.56 16.47
N TYR A 154 2.36 -0.02 17.56
CA TYR A 154 3.73 0.53 17.60
C TYR A 154 4.67 -0.37 18.44
N PRO A 155 5.17 -1.50 17.89
CA PRO A 155 6.00 -2.44 18.63
C PRO A 155 7.44 -1.96 18.80
N THR A 156 8.16 -2.54 19.78
CA THR A 156 9.61 -2.34 19.97
C THR A 156 10.48 -3.09 18.95
N ALA A 157 9.89 -4.05 18.22
CA ALA A 157 10.49 -4.76 17.11
C ALA A 157 9.38 -5.22 16.12
N PRO A 158 9.53 -5.00 14.80
CA PRO A 158 8.63 -5.54 13.80
C PRO A 158 8.53 -7.07 13.80
N PRO A 159 7.39 -7.66 13.41
CA PRO A 159 7.30 -9.08 13.11
C PRO A 159 8.15 -9.41 11.87
N ALA A 160 8.65 -10.64 11.79
CA ALA A 160 9.49 -11.08 10.68
C ALA A 160 8.81 -10.84 9.32
N PRO A 161 9.55 -10.41 8.27
CA PRO A 161 9.00 -10.19 6.94
C PRO A 161 8.29 -11.42 6.37
N ILE A 162 7.20 -11.18 5.64
CA ILE A 162 6.64 -12.14 4.70
C ILE A 162 7.76 -12.54 3.72
N PRO A 163 8.07 -13.85 3.56
CA PRO A 163 9.08 -14.29 2.62
C PRO A 163 8.75 -13.83 1.20
N ALA A 164 9.65 -13.04 0.59
CA ALA A 164 9.44 -12.49 -0.73
C ALA A 164 9.09 -13.59 -1.75
N LYS A 165 7.93 -13.46 -2.39
CA LYS A 165 7.41 -14.46 -3.34
C LYS A 165 8.39 -14.62 -4.51
N VAL A 166 9.14 -15.73 -4.49
CA VAL A 166 10.29 -15.95 -5.37
C VAL A 166 9.92 -15.76 -6.84
N LYS A 167 10.46 -14.69 -7.46
CA LYS A 167 10.47 -14.51 -8.92
C LYS A 167 11.13 -15.77 -9.52
N PRO A 168 10.48 -16.49 -10.46
CA PRO A 168 10.97 -17.78 -10.92
C PRO A 168 12.36 -17.65 -11.55
N SER A 169 13.36 -18.16 -10.84
CA SER A 169 14.72 -18.34 -11.37
C SER A 169 14.69 -19.42 -12.46
N PRO A 170 15.41 -19.28 -13.58
CA PRO A 170 15.39 -20.27 -14.65
C PRO A 170 15.95 -21.60 -14.14
N SER A 171 15.06 -22.59 -13.95
CA SER A 171 15.45 -23.91 -13.45
C SER A 171 16.33 -24.63 -14.46
N LYS A 172 17.63 -24.70 -14.17
CA LYS A 172 18.60 -25.47 -14.96
C LYS A 172 18.22 -26.95 -14.88
N SER A 173 17.67 -27.49 -15.98
CA SER A 173 17.10 -28.84 -16.03
C SER A 173 18.10 -29.91 -15.57
N SER A 174 17.80 -30.57 -14.45
CA SER A 174 18.56 -31.71 -13.94
C SER A 174 18.00 -32.99 -14.55
N SER A 175 18.65 -33.49 -15.61
CA SER A 175 18.23 -34.70 -16.32
C SER A 175 18.35 -35.95 -15.46
N THR A 176 17.23 -36.56 -15.08
CA THR A 176 17.21 -37.86 -14.40
C THR A 176 17.63 -38.98 -15.36
N SER A 177 18.85 -39.48 -15.19
CA SER A 177 19.34 -40.66 -15.91
C SER A 177 18.65 -41.93 -15.38
N ARG A 178 17.97 -42.65 -16.29
CA ARG A 178 17.19 -43.85 -15.96
C ARG A 178 18.07 -45.10 -16.10
N VAL A 179 18.51 -45.67 -14.99
CA VAL A 179 19.32 -46.90 -14.97
C VAL A 179 18.49 -48.11 -15.44
N THR A 180 19.10 -48.99 -16.24
CA THR A 180 18.50 -50.19 -16.83
C THR A 180 18.98 -51.47 -16.15
N ALA A 181 18.09 -52.49 -16.07
CA ALA A 181 18.43 -53.84 -15.61
C ALA A 181 17.51 -54.90 -16.30
N SER A 182 18.06 -56.06 -16.67
CA SER A 182 17.36 -57.15 -17.38
C SER A 182 18.26 -58.39 -17.57
N SER A 183 17.77 -59.60 -17.90
CA SER A 183 16.38 -60.08 -18.05
C SER A 183 16.31 -61.61 -17.88
N ALA A 184 15.20 -62.18 -17.40
CA ALA A 184 15.08 -63.64 -17.18
C ALA A 184 13.68 -64.25 -17.42
N LYS A 185 13.31 -64.41 -18.70
CA LYS A 185 12.81 -65.69 -19.29
C LYS A 185 11.59 -66.43 -18.67
N SER A 186 10.38 -66.12 -19.19
CA SER A 186 9.33 -66.98 -19.85
C SER A 186 9.25 -68.53 -19.61
N PRO A 187 8.10 -69.25 -19.84
CA PRO A 187 6.91 -68.86 -20.66
C PRO A 187 5.48 -69.41 -20.28
N SER A 188 4.45 -68.92 -21.01
CA SER A 188 3.12 -69.55 -21.29
C SER A 188 2.04 -69.59 -20.16
N LYS A 189 0.71 -69.70 -20.38
CA LYS A 189 -0.16 -69.94 -21.57
C LYS A 189 -1.47 -69.08 -21.58
N LYS A 190 -1.88 -68.67 -22.79
CA LYS A 190 -3.24 -68.73 -23.45
C LYS A 190 -4.53 -68.96 -22.60
N SER A 191 -5.57 -68.12 -22.84
CA SER A 191 -6.98 -68.49 -23.22
C SER A 191 -8.17 -67.84 -22.46
N SER A 192 -9.21 -67.47 -23.24
CA SER A 192 -10.69 -67.52 -22.96
C SER A 192 -11.32 -66.96 -21.67
N GLN A 193 -11.90 -65.75 -21.79
CA GLN A 193 -13.36 -65.43 -21.77
C GLN A 193 -14.37 -66.37 -21.04
N SER A 194 -15.32 -65.72 -20.32
CA SER A 194 -16.73 -66.13 -20.04
C SER A 194 -17.12 -66.76 -18.68
N THR A 195 -18.16 -66.15 -18.04
CA THR A 195 -19.22 -66.78 -17.19
C THR A 195 -18.81 -67.44 -15.83
N THR A 196 -19.64 -67.61 -14.77
CA THR A 196 -21.09 -67.37 -14.50
C THR A 196 -21.40 -67.32 -12.97
N ARG A 197 -22.53 -66.69 -12.57
CA ARG A 197 -23.38 -66.99 -11.37
C ARG A 197 -22.79 -66.81 -9.94
N SER A 198 -23.54 -66.77 -8.82
CA SER A 198 -24.91 -66.26 -8.49
C SER A 198 -25.21 -66.44 -6.98
N SER A 199 -25.72 -65.40 -6.29
CA SER A 199 -26.55 -65.45 -5.05
C SER A 199 -26.89 -64.01 -4.62
N SER A 200 -28.16 -63.53 -4.65
CA SER A 200 -29.24 -63.70 -3.66
C SER A 200 -28.88 -63.14 -2.26
N SER A 201 -29.71 -62.34 -1.58
CA SER A 201 -31.18 -62.28 -1.61
C SER A 201 -31.75 -60.84 -1.60
N ALA A 202 -33.09 -60.71 -1.62
CA ALA A 202 -33.80 -59.43 -1.62
C ALA A 202 -35.08 -59.50 -0.75
N TYR A 203 -35.50 -58.34 -0.23
CA TYR A 203 -36.86 -57.97 0.18
C TYR A 203 -36.98 -56.47 -0.18
N ASP A 204 -37.87 -55.92 -1.01
CA ASP A 204 -39.21 -56.27 -1.56
C ASP A 204 -40.38 -55.51 -0.88
N SER A 205 -41.42 -55.22 -1.67
CA SER A 205 -42.49 -54.20 -1.50
C SER A 205 -41.97 -52.74 -1.49
N GLY A 206 -42.44 -51.79 -2.31
CA GLY A 206 -43.54 -51.79 -3.29
C GLY A 206 -44.85 -51.24 -2.71
N THR A 207 -45.70 -50.46 -3.39
CA THR A 207 -45.79 -50.00 -4.82
C THR A 207 -46.64 -48.68 -4.78
N VAL A 208 -46.83 -47.76 -5.75
CA VAL A 208 -47.11 -47.78 -7.21
C VAL A 208 -46.72 -46.42 -7.85
N ALA A 209 -46.82 -46.30 -9.18
CA ALA A 209 -46.79 -45.06 -10.00
C ALA A 209 -48.21 -44.78 -10.59
N PRO A 210 -48.48 -44.12 -11.75
CA PRO A 210 -47.67 -43.39 -12.76
C PRO A 210 -48.27 -41.97 -13.04
N ALA A 211 -48.15 -41.23 -14.18
CA ALA A 211 -47.49 -41.39 -15.48
C ALA A 211 -47.19 -40.02 -16.17
N ALA A 212 -46.13 -39.95 -17.00
CA ALA A 212 -45.93 -39.03 -18.14
C ALA A 212 -45.88 -37.49 -17.83
N THR A 213 -45.41 -36.60 -18.72
CA THR A 213 -44.94 -36.69 -20.12
C THR A 213 -43.69 -35.81 -20.32
N ALA A 214 -42.82 -36.11 -21.28
CA ALA A 214 -41.64 -35.29 -21.61
C ALA A 214 -41.97 -34.13 -22.58
N ASN A 215 -41.20 -33.04 -22.55
CA ASN A 215 -40.83 -32.36 -23.81
C ASN A 215 -39.57 -31.45 -23.74
N ALA A 216 -38.98 -31.25 -24.93
CA ALA A 216 -38.18 -30.13 -25.44
C ALA A 216 -37.18 -29.36 -24.55
N ALA A 217 -35.94 -29.28 -25.04
CA ALA A 217 -34.99 -28.23 -24.67
C ALA A 217 -35.23 -26.95 -25.49
N THR A 218 -34.94 -25.77 -24.92
CA THR A 218 -34.80 -24.50 -25.65
C THR A 218 -33.79 -23.63 -24.92
N ALA A 219 -32.82 -23.05 -25.65
CA ALA A 219 -31.82 -22.16 -25.07
C ALA A 219 -32.38 -20.74 -24.92
N GLY A 220 -32.60 -20.30 -23.67
CA GLY A 220 -33.07 -18.94 -23.36
C GLY A 220 -31.92 -17.93 -23.38
N ALA A 221 -31.75 -17.20 -24.49
CA ALA A 221 -30.83 -16.07 -24.55
C ALA A 221 -31.43 -14.84 -23.84
N LEU A 222 -30.90 -14.49 -22.66
CA LEU A 222 -31.34 -13.32 -21.88
C LEU A 222 -30.72 -12.03 -22.44
N SER A 223 -31.46 -11.32 -23.29
CA SER A 223 -31.07 -9.99 -23.78
C SER A 223 -31.27 -8.90 -22.73
N TRP A 224 -30.17 -8.25 -22.31
CA TRP A 224 -30.20 -7.09 -21.41
C TRP A 224 -30.31 -5.77 -22.20
N PRO A 225 -31.31 -4.91 -21.94
CA PRO A 225 -31.46 -3.63 -22.62
C PRO A 225 -30.54 -2.55 -22.01
N PHE A 226 -29.26 -2.55 -22.37
CA PHE A 226 -28.36 -1.44 -22.06
C PHE A 226 -28.60 -0.26 -23.01
N ALA A 227 -29.38 0.73 -22.56
CA ALA A 227 -29.44 2.03 -23.21
C ALA A 227 -28.22 2.87 -22.82
N ILE A 228 -27.31 3.12 -23.76
CA ILE A 228 -26.15 4.00 -23.56
C ILE A 228 -26.57 5.44 -23.91
N PRO A 229 -26.47 6.42 -22.99
CA PRO A 229 -26.74 7.81 -23.32
C PRO A 229 -25.60 8.39 -24.17
N THR A 230 -25.89 8.75 -25.43
CA THR A 230 -24.93 9.40 -26.33
C THR A 230 -24.57 10.79 -25.80
N PHE A 231 -23.36 10.94 -25.26
CA PHE A 231 -22.87 12.23 -24.79
C PHE A 231 -22.42 13.08 -25.99
N ALA A 232 -23.04 14.25 -26.18
CA ALA A 232 -22.65 15.16 -27.25
C ALA A 232 -21.31 15.84 -26.92
N ALA A 233 -20.37 15.83 -27.88
CA ALA A 233 -19.09 16.52 -27.72
C ALA A 233 -19.29 18.05 -27.87
N PRO A 234 -18.74 18.88 -26.96
CA PRO A 234 -18.72 20.33 -27.16
C PRO A 234 -17.81 20.69 -28.33
N SER A 235 -18.25 21.63 -29.16
CA SER A 235 -17.50 22.14 -30.31
C SER A 235 -16.26 22.92 -29.87
N ALA A 236 -15.14 22.73 -30.58
CA ALA A 236 -13.89 23.43 -30.29
C ALA A 236 -14.00 24.93 -30.62
N THR A 237 -14.01 25.77 -29.59
CA THR A 237 -13.94 27.23 -29.74
C THR A 237 -12.50 27.74 -29.63
N PHE A 238 -11.98 28.21 -30.77
CA PHE A 238 -11.43 29.55 -30.90
C PHE A 238 -10.61 30.10 -29.70
N ILE A 239 -9.28 29.95 -29.75
CA ILE A 239 -8.35 30.80 -28.98
C ILE A 239 -7.22 31.26 -29.91
N SER A 240 -7.22 32.55 -30.20
CA SER A 240 -6.13 33.32 -30.82
C SER A 240 -6.22 34.74 -30.28
N GLU A 241 -5.08 35.39 -30.01
CA GLU A 241 -4.97 36.72 -29.37
C GLU A 241 -5.45 36.77 -27.89
N LEU A 242 -4.80 37.48 -26.96
CA LEU A 242 -3.52 38.21 -26.94
C LEU A 242 -2.75 37.89 -25.64
N ALA A 243 -1.41 37.83 -25.71
CA ALA A 243 -0.54 37.68 -24.52
C ALA A 243 0.86 38.31 -24.73
N THR A 244 0.91 39.53 -25.28
CA THR A 244 2.11 40.38 -25.23
C THR A 244 2.12 41.19 -23.94
N SER A 245 3.27 41.24 -23.26
CA SER A 245 3.45 41.73 -21.88
C SER A 245 2.84 40.77 -20.83
N VAL A 246 3.47 40.52 -19.68
CA VAL A 246 4.54 41.27 -19.01
C VAL A 246 5.82 40.43 -18.88
N TRP A 247 6.92 40.93 -19.47
CA TRP A 247 8.29 40.48 -19.21
C TRP A 247 9.07 41.66 -18.61
N PHE A 248 8.78 42.03 -17.36
CA PHE A 248 9.63 42.86 -16.49
C PHE A 248 9.09 42.85 -15.05
N ALA A 249 10.00 42.93 -14.07
CA ALA A 249 9.81 42.54 -12.66
C ALA A 249 9.48 41.03 -12.50
N VAL A 250 10.24 40.22 -11.76
CA VAL A 250 11.27 40.53 -10.75
C VAL A 250 12.64 39.92 -11.12
N CYS A 251 13.57 40.76 -11.57
CA CYS A 251 14.99 40.42 -11.77
C CYS A 251 15.94 41.44 -11.11
N ALA A 252 15.54 41.97 -9.95
CA ALA A 252 16.23 43.08 -9.26
C ALA A 252 16.47 42.79 -7.77
N ALA A 253 17.14 41.68 -7.45
CA ALA A 253 17.48 41.29 -6.08
C ALA A 253 18.83 40.54 -5.94
N LEU A 254 19.73 40.65 -6.93
CA LEU A 254 20.96 39.83 -7.00
C LEU A 254 22.27 40.60 -7.25
N VAL A 255 22.31 41.93 -7.03
CA VAL A 255 23.56 42.71 -7.00
C VAL A 255 23.54 43.77 -5.90
N SER A 256 23.87 43.38 -4.66
CA SER A 256 24.60 44.20 -3.65
C SER A 256 24.53 43.58 -2.24
N PHE A 257 25.48 42.70 -1.90
CA PHE A 257 25.96 42.53 -0.52
C PHE A 257 27.31 41.78 -0.49
N SER A 258 28.32 42.34 -1.15
CA SER A 258 29.70 41.82 -1.13
C SER A 258 30.73 42.95 -1.22
N SER A 259 30.89 43.70 -0.12
CA SER A 259 32.06 44.55 0.21
C SER A 259 31.82 45.30 1.53
N PHE A 260 31.94 44.64 2.69
CA PHE A 260 32.02 45.35 3.99
C PHE A 260 32.69 44.54 5.12
N SER A 261 33.98 44.22 4.97
CA SER A 261 34.88 43.81 6.08
C SER A 261 36.35 43.72 5.63
N LEU A 262 37.02 44.84 5.30
CA LEU A 262 38.49 44.85 5.19
C LEU A 262 39.17 46.23 5.36
N LEU A 263 38.82 46.99 6.40
CA LEU A 263 39.59 48.11 6.99
C LEU A 263 38.85 48.47 8.31
N VAL A 264 39.46 48.82 9.45
CA VAL A 264 40.83 49.29 9.76
C VAL A 264 41.35 48.60 11.04
N ILE A 265 42.56 48.04 11.03
CA ILE A 265 43.38 47.83 12.24
C ILE A 265 44.84 48.18 11.93
N GLN A 266 45.22 49.43 12.24
CA GLN A 266 46.62 49.87 12.32
C GLN A 266 46.76 51.02 13.33
N ARG A 267 47.86 50.99 14.11
CA ARG A 267 48.17 51.88 15.26
C ARG A 267 47.22 51.61 16.46
N HIS A 268 47.69 51.42 17.69
CA HIS A 268 48.90 51.96 18.31
C HIS A 268 49.85 50.92 18.90
N TYR A 269 51.16 51.12 18.69
CA TYR A 269 52.24 50.57 19.52
C TYR A 269 53.43 51.55 19.49
N LYS A 270 53.51 52.45 20.48
CA LYS A 270 54.74 53.12 20.97
C LYS A 270 54.39 54.16 22.04
N THR A 271 54.63 53.81 23.30
CA THR A 271 55.69 54.38 24.16
C THR A 271 56.05 53.31 25.16
#